data_AF-A0A0B8QS32-F1
#
_entry.id   AF-A0A0B8QS32-F1
#
_cell.length_a   1.000
_cell.length_b   1.000
_cell.length_c   1.000
_cell.angle_alpha   90.00
_cell.angle_beta   90.00
_cell.angle_gamma   90.00
#
_symmetry.space_group_name_H-M   'P 1'
#
loop_
_entity.id
_entity.type
_entity.pdbx_description
1 polymer ?
#
loop_
_entity_poly.entity_id
_entity_poly.type
_entity_poly.pdbx_seq_one_letter_code
_entity_poly.pdbx_strand_id
1 'polypeptide(L)'
;MAVSEESNQLYSIINKSISAMPYDVQNGILQHWFDNDPFKNRLNGFMYFNRVPYTYAADSGVGLEYSIIQSLFEAMGYDLGRMIAANKAVNFKDLLSIDGVDFAAAQTPSASRPRYDAGGELYYSRPYLTQDYRLISRAGEEILSRDNNRQLIKDKKVGAVIGTFDAVASEAAKMFRSRFGQPIDNEYFDLKSALEAIQSGR
;
A
#
# COMPACT_ATOMS: atom_id res chain seq x y z
N MET A 1 -13.17 -1.97 30.73
CA MET A 1 -13.94 -2.56 31.86
C MET A 1 -14.24 -1.46 32.86
N ALA A 2 -15.44 -1.42 33.42
CA ALA A 2 -15.78 -0.48 34.48
C ALA A 2 -15.51 -1.14 35.85
N VAL A 3 -14.93 -0.36 36.77
CA VAL A 3 -14.76 -0.75 38.18
C VAL A 3 -15.28 0.38 39.07
N SER A 4 -15.61 0.07 40.32
CA SER A 4 -15.93 1.09 41.33
C SER A 4 -14.78 2.08 41.47
N GLU A 5 -15.10 3.36 41.68
CA GLU A 5 -14.16 4.48 41.81
C GLU A 5 -13.13 4.25 42.94
N GLU A 6 -13.51 3.50 43.98
CA GLU A 6 -12.64 3.19 45.12
C GLU A 6 -11.65 2.04 44.83
N SER A 7 -11.83 1.29 43.74
CA SER A 7 -11.10 0.06 43.44
C SER A 7 -9.88 0.29 42.54
N ASN A 8 -9.02 1.26 42.89
CA ASN A 8 -7.85 1.65 42.10
C ASN A 8 -6.83 0.52 41.87
N GLN A 9 -6.66 -0.39 42.84
CA GLN A 9 -5.78 -1.55 42.68
C GLN A 9 -6.29 -2.54 41.64
N LEU A 10 -7.60 -2.83 41.66
CA LEU A 10 -8.22 -3.71 40.67
C LEU A 10 -8.14 -3.10 39.27
N TYR A 11 -8.42 -1.80 39.13
CA TYR A 11 -8.23 -1.06 37.88
C TYR A 11 -6.80 -1.22 37.35
N SER A 12 -5.80 -1.03 38.21
CA SER A 12 -4.38 -1.14 37.83
C SER A 12 -4.00 -2.55 37.37
N ILE A 13 -4.47 -3.58 38.07
CA ILE A 13 -4.21 -4.98 37.70
C ILE A 13 -4.87 -5.31 36.37
N ILE A 14 -6.13 -4.93 36.18
CA ILE A 14 -6.85 -5.16 34.92
C ILE A 14 -6.13 -4.47 33.76
N ASN A 15 -5.78 -3.19 33.91
CA ASN A 15 -5.08 -2.46 32.85
C ASN A 15 -3.71 -3.08 32.55
N LYS A 16 -2.92 -3.46 33.56
CA LYS A 16 -1.63 -4.12 33.34
C LYS A 16 -1.80 -5.43 32.57
N SER A 17 -2.78 -6.24 32.94
CA SER A 17 -3.05 -7.52 32.26
C SER A 17 -3.50 -7.33 30.82
N ILE A 18 -4.37 -6.35 30.55
CA ILE A 18 -4.83 -6.04 29.18
C ILE A 18 -3.68 -5.48 28.35
N SER A 19 -2.92 -4.51 28.88
CA SER A 19 -1.80 -3.88 28.15
C SER A 19 -0.62 -4.82 27.91
N ALA A 20 -0.42 -5.83 28.77
CA ALA A 20 0.61 -6.85 28.58
C ALA A 20 0.18 -7.97 27.61
N MET A 21 -1.10 -8.01 27.20
CA MET A 21 -1.59 -9.04 26.30
C MET A 21 -1.03 -8.83 24.89
N PRO A 22 -0.36 -9.83 24.31
CA PRO A 22 0.13 -9.77 22.93
C PRO A 22 -1.02 -9.54 21.91
N TYR A 23 -0.75 -8.80 20.83
CA TYR A 23 -1.76 -8.48 19.82
C TYR A 23 -2.31 -9.71 19.10
N ASP A 24 -1.51 -10.75 18.90
CA ASP A 24 -1.95 -12.04 18.35
C ASP A 24 -2.99 -12.72 19.25
N VAL A 25 -2.85 -12.62 20.57
CA VAL A 25 -3.84 -13.13 21.53
C VAL A 25 -5.11 -12.26 21.49
N GLN A 26 -4.97 -10.94 21.48
CA GLN A 26 -6.11 -10.03 21.39
C GLN A 26 -6.91 -10.26 20.09
N ASN A 27 -6.21 -10.32 18.95
CA ASN A 27 -6.82 -10.58 17.65
C ASN A 27 -7.45 -11.97 17.60
N GLY A 28 -6.81 -13.00 18.18
CA GLY A 28 -7.39 -14.34 18.25
C GLY A 28 -8.68 -14.39 19.08
N ILE A 29 -8.76 -13.65 20.18
CA ILE A 29 -10.00 -13.49 20.96
C ILE A 29 -11.07 -12.80 20.12
N LEU A 30 -10.74 -11.66 19.51
CA LEU A 30 -11.68 -10.92 18.67
C LEU A 30 -12.19 -11.77 17.50
N GLN A 31 -11.28 -12.41 16.76
CA GLN A 31 -11.61 -13.29 15.66
C GLN A 31 -12.53 -14.43 16.12
N HIS A 32 -12.22 -15.12 17.22
CA HIS A 32 -13.04 -16.24 17.70
C HIS A 32 -14.48 -15.81 18.02
N TRP A 33 -14.67 -14.66 18.64
CA TRP A 33 -15.99 -14.18 19.06
C TRP A 33 -16.75 -13.45 17.96
N PHE A 34 -16.04 -12.76 17.07
CA PHE A 34 -16.64 -11.92 16.03
C PHE A 34 -16.63 -12.56 14.65
N ASP A 35 -15.99 -13.71 14.41
CA ASP A 35 -15.86 -14.30 13.06
C ASP A 35 -17.20 -14.42 12.32
N ASN A 36 -18.28 -14.74 13.06
CA ASN A 36 -19.64 -14.88 12.55
C ASN A 36 -20.61 -13.77 12.99
N ASP A 37 -20.11 -12.70 13.61
CA ASP A 37 -20.96 -11.59 14.08
C ASP A 37 -21.39 -10.72 12.89
N PRO A 38 -22.70 -10.51 12.66
CA PRO A 38 -23.19 -9.59 11.63
C PRO A 38 -22.87 -8.12 11.89
N PHE A 39 -22.36 -7.77 13.08
CA PHE A 39 -22.07 -6.41 13.53
C PHE A 39 -20.58 -6.12 13.71
N LYS A 40 -19.70 -6.76 12.92
CA LYS A 40 -18.28 -6.38 12.87
C LYS A 40 -18.13 -4.88 12.57
N ASN A 41 -17.24 -4.23 13.30
CA ASN A 41 -16.89 -2.85 13.06
C ASN A 41 -16.24 -2.73 11.67
N ARG A 42 -16.77 -1.83 10.85
CA ARG A 42 -16.25 -1.57 9.50
C ARG A 42 -15.21 -0.47 9.55
N LEU A 43 -14.06 -0.74 8.96
CA LEU A 43 -12.98 0.24 8.80
C LEU A 43 -13.02 0.79 7.38
N ASN A 44 -13.25 2.09 7.24
CA ASN A 44 -13.22 2.77 5.94
C ASN A 44 -11.81 3.27 5.67
N GLY A 45 -11.41 3.31 4.41
CA GLY A 45 -10.06 3.76 4.09
C GLY A 45 -9.86 4.28 2.68
N PHE A 46 -8.67 4.82 2.47
CA PHE A 46 -8.23 5.29 1.16
C PHE A 46 -7.25 4.32 0.51
N MET A 47 -7.37 4.17 -0.81
CA MET A 47 -6.38 3.45 -1.61
C MET A 47 -6.31 3.97 -3.05
N TYR A 48 -5.22 3.67 -3.74
CA TYR A 48 -5.11 3.90 -5.17
C TYR A 48 -5.76 2.75 -5.95
N PHE A 49 -6.61 3.09 -6.91
CA PHE A 49 -7.29 2.15 -7.80
C PHE A 49 -6.69 2.13 -9.20
N ASN A 50 -7.09 1.14 -10.00
CA ASN A 50 -6.61 0.89 -11.36
C ASN A 50 -5.11 0.58 -11.44
N ARG A 51 -4.58 -0.14 -10.46
CA ARG A 51 -3.17 -0.60 -10.39
C ARG A 51 -3.11 -2.11 -10.55
N VAL A 52 -3.47 -2.61 -11.73
CA VAL A 52 -3.51 -4.05 -12.00
C VAL A 52 -2.12 -4.68 -11.85
N PRO A 53 -1.96 -5.84 -11.17
CA PRO A 53 -3.00 -6.69 -10.54
C PRO A 53 -3.25 -6.39 -9.04
N TYR A 54 -2.65 -5.34 -8.50
CA TYR A 54 -2.76 -4.98 -7.08
C TYR A 54 -4.14 -4.45 -6.71
N THR A 55 -4.70 -3.56 -7.52
CA THR A 55 -6.02 -2.97 -7.32
C THR A 55 -6.72 -2.76 -8.66
N TYR A 56 -8.03 -3.01 -8.71
CA TYR A 56 -8.85 -2.77 -9.89
C TYR A 56 -9.72 -1.51 -9.71
N ALA A 57 -10.92 -1.46 -10.26
CA ALA A 57 -11.83 -0.35 -10.07
C ALA A 57 -12.31 -0.26 -8.61
N ALA A 58 -12.68 0.94 -8.15
CA ALA A 58 -13.00 1.20 -6.74
C ALA A 58 -14.19 0.40 -6.19
N ASP A 59 -15.12 0.05 -7.06
CA ASP A 59 -16.32 -0.74 -6.81
C ASP A 59 -16.11 -2.25 -6.94
N SER A 60 -14.99 -2.68 -7.51
CA SER A 60 -14.78 -4.09 -7.85
C SER A 60 -14.49 -4.97 -6.63
N GLY A 61 -13.91 -4.42 -5.56
CA GLY A 61 -13.48 -5.20 -4.39
C GLY A 61 -12.47 -6.31 -4.74
N VAL A 62 -11.68 -6.12 -5.81
CA VAL A 62 -10.75 -7.13 -6.33
C VAL A 62 -9.34 -6.54 -6.44
N GLY A 63 -8.35 -7.40 -6.23
CA GLY A 63 -6.93 -7.11 -6.42
C GLY A 63 -6.07 -7.69 -5.30
N LEU A 64 -4.79 -7.94 -5.56
CA LEU A 64 -3.88 -8.52 -4.56
C LEU A 64 -3.81 -7.69 -3.29
N GLU A 65 -3.68 -6.37 -3.43
CA GLU A 65 -3.57 -5.46 -2.30
C GLU A 65 -4.90 -5.32 -1.55
N TYR A 66 -6.02 -5.31 -2.28
CA TYR A 66 -7.35 -5.33 -1.67
C TYR A 66 -7.56 -6.60 -0.83
N SER A 67 -7.25 -7.77 -1.38
CA SER A 67 -7.40 -9.05 -0.67
C SER A 67 -6.48 -9.16 0.55
N ILE A 68 -5.24 -8.66 0.46
CA ILE A 68 -4.32 -8.62 1.62
C ILE A 68 -4.93 -7.79 2.76
N ILE A 69 -5.45 -6.60 2.47
CA ILE A 69 -6.03 -5.70 3.48
C ILE A 69 -7.31 -6.30 4.06
N GLN A 70 -8.16 -6.86 3.21
CA GLN A 70 -9.39 -7.52 3.63
C GLN A 70 -9.08 -8.67 4.60
N SER A 71 -8.20 -9.61 4.22
CA SER A 71 -7.83 -10.73 5.07
C SER A 71 -7.14 -10.29 6.36
N LEU A 72 -6.37 -9.19 6.33
CA LEU A 72 -5.76 -8.62 7.54
C LEU A 72 -6.83 -8.15 8.53
N PHE A 73 -7.82 -7.38 8.07
CA PHE A 73 -8.88 -6.88 8.95
C PHE A 73 -9.79 -7.99 9.45
N GLU A 74 -10.13 -8.96 8.60
CA GLU A 74 -10.90 -10.13 9.01
C GLU A 74 -10.18 -10.90 10.13
N ALA A 75 -8.86 -11.10 10.01
CA ALA A 75 -8.05 -11.74 11.04
C ALA A 75 -7.94 -10.92 12.35
N MET A 76 -8.24 -9.62 12.29
CA MET A 76 -8.30 -8.73 13.45
C MET A 76 -9.73 -8.58 14.02
N GLY A 77 -10.73 -9.23 13.42
CA GLY A 77 -12.13 -9.12 13.82
C GLY A 77 -12.85 -7.87 13.31
N TYR A 78 -12.30 -7.20 12.28
CA TYR A 78 -12.90 -6.06 11.60
C TYR A 78 -13.37 -6.45 10.20
N ASP A 79 -14.34 -5.68 9.68
CA ASP A 79 -14.72 -5.76 8.27
C ASP A 79 -14.10 -4.61 7.48
N LEU A 80 -13.73 -4.91 6.23
CA LEU A 80 -13.34 -3.87 5.29
C LEU A 80 -14.57 -3.06 4.88
N GLY A 81 -14.56 -1.77 5.21
CA GLY A 81 -15.62 -0.82 4.91
C GLY A 81 -15.52 -0.22 3.52
N ARG A 82 -16.03 1.01 3.38
CA ARG A 82 -15.98 1.76 2.13
C ARG A 82 -14.53 2.14 1.82
N MET A 83 -14.09 1.80 0.61
CA MET A 83 -12.84 2.28 0.07
C MET A 83 -13.05 3.52 -0.79
N ILE A 84 -12.29 4.57 -0.51
CA ILE A 84 -12.34 5.84 -1.23
C ILE A 84 -11.11 5.95 -2.13
N ALA A 85 -11.32 6.34 -3.38
CA ALA A 85 -10.24 6.48 -4.34
C ALA A 85 -9.35 7.68 -4.00
N ALA A 86 -8.07 7.41 -3.76
CA ALA A 86 -7.05 8.44 -3.62
C ALA A 86 -6.55 8.91 -5.00
N ASN A 87 -6.13 10.17 -5.09
CA ASN A 87 -5.44 10.73 -6.26
C ASN A 87 -3.96 11.04 -5.93
N LYS A 88 -3.12 11.28 -6.94
CA LYS A 88 -1.67 11.53 -6.75
C LYS A 88 -1.34 12.78 -5.94
N ALA A 89 -2.23 13.77 -5.93
CA ALA A 89 -2.02 15.05 -5.25
C ALA A 89 -2.50 15.03 -3.79
N VAL A 90 -3.02 13.90 -3.30
CA VAL A 90 -3.63 13.87 -1.98
C VAL A 90 -2.58 13.77 -0.87
N ASN A 91 -2.75 14.62 0.14
CA ASN A 91 -2.08 14.52 1.42
C ASN A 91 -2.85 13.55 2.33
N PHE A 92 -2.24 12.43 2.68
CA PHE A 92 -2.87 11.41 3.53
C PHE A 92 -3.20 11.89 4.94
N LYS A 93 -2.50 12.90 5.45
CA LYS A 93 -2.85 13.53 6.73
C LYS A 93 -4.25 14.14 6.67
N ASP A 94 -4.51 14.91 5.61
CA ASP A 94 -5.78 15.61 5.45
C ASP A 94 -6.90 14.59 5.23
N LEU A 95 -6.61 13.48 4.54
CA LEU A 95 -7.56 12.38 4.37
C LEU A 95 -7.91 11.67 5.66
N LEU A 96 -6.92 11.33 6.49
CA LEU A 96 -7.12 10.65 7.76
C LEU A 96 -7.73 11.58 8.82
N SER A 97 -7.82 12.88 8.54
CA SER A 97 -8.54 13.84 9.37
C SER A 97 -10.04 13.93 9.00
N ILE A 98 -10.47 13.26 7.92
CA ILE A 98 -11.88 13.21 7.52
C ILE A 98 -12.62 12.24 8.45
N ASP A 99 -13.77 12.68 8.96
CA ASP A 99 -14.61 11.84 9.82
C ASP A 99 -15.08 10.58 9.09
N GLY A 100 -15.02 9.44 9.79
CA GLY A 100 -15.37 8.14 9.25
C GLY A 100 -14.33 7.53 8.29
N VAL A 101 -13.06 7.96 8.35
CA VAL A 101 -11.93 7.33 7.66
C VAL A 101 -10.92 6.83 8.70
N ASP A 102 -10.60 5.54 8.65
CA ASP A 102 -9.82 4.88 9.69
C ASP A 102 -8.39 4.56 9.24
N PHE A 103 -8.16 4.37 7.93
CA PHE A 103 -6.84 3.99 7.43
C PHE A 103 -6.55 4.45 5.99
N ALA A 104 -5.28 4.42 5.63
CA ALA A 104 -4.81 4.64 4.26
C ALA A 104 -3.87 3.51 3.85
N ALA A 105 -4.11 2.95 2.67
CA ALA A 105 -3.32 1.88 2.08
C ALA A 105 -2.62 2.34 0.80
N ALA A 106 -1.74 1.48 0.28
CA ALA A 106 -0.93 1.72 -0.91
C ALA A 106 0.01 2.93 -0.80
N GLN A 107 0.37 3.33 0.43
CA GLN A 107 1.40 4.34 0.63
C GLN A 107 2.77 3.76 0.33
N THR A 108 3.52 4.45 -0.52
CA THR A 108 4.96 4.24 -0.65
C THR A 108 5.63 5.21 0.32
N PRO A 109 6.30 4.73 1.38
CA PRO A 109 7.10 5.62 2.19
C PRO A 109 8.14 6.27 1.28
N SER A 110 8.13 7.61 1.20
CA SER A 110 9.25 8.36 0.63
C SER A 110 10.54 7.84 1.27
N ALA A 111 11.61 7.72 0.49
CA ALA A 111 12.92 7.23 0.92
C ALA A 111 13.45 7.92 2.21
N SER A 112 12.90 9.08 2.58
CA SER A 112 13.04 9.70 3.89
C SER A 112 12.09 9.10 4.95
N ARG A 113 12.41 7.89 5.42
CA ARG A 113 12.03 7.31 6.73
C ARG A 113 10.54 7.33 7.13
N PRO A 114 9.80 6.22 6.97
CA PRO A 114 8.74 5.92 7.91
C PRO A 114 9.41 5.62 9.27
N ARG A 115 9.29 6.52 10.25
CA ARG A 115 9.47 6.10 11.64
C ARG A 115 8.25 5.23 11.94
N TYR A 116 8.45 3.92 12.07
CA TYR A 116 7.40 2.96 12.42
C TYR A 116 7.00 3.06 13.90
N ASP A 117 7.57 4.03 14.60
CA ASP A 117 7.66 4.09 16.03
C ASP A 117 8.25 5.47 16.39
N ALA A 118 7.45 6.28 17.10
CA ALA A 118 7.83 7.57 17.70
C ALA A 118 7.95 8.81 16.79
N GLY A 119 6.81 9.51 16.64
CA GLY A 119 6.79 10.98 16.58
C GLY A 119 6.49 11.63 15.22
N GLY A 120 5.98 10.89 14.24
CA GLY A 120 5.41 11.46 13.01
C GLY A 120 3.93 11.81 13.17
N GLU A 121 3.39 12.64 12.27
CA GLU A 121 1.95 12.96 12.24
C GLU A 121 1.07 11.78 11.76
N LEU A 122 1.68 10.73 11.21
CA LEU A 122 1.03 9.51 10.73
C LEU A 122 1.64 8.26 11.37
N TYR A 123 0.79 7.27 11.64
CA TYR A 123 1.21 5.94 12.10
C TYR A 123 1.26 4.99 10.90
N TYR A 124 2.40 4.33 10.70
CA TYR A 124 2.59 3.38 9.61
C TYR A 124 2.60 1.95 10.15
N SER A 125 1.87 1.05 9.48
CA SER A 125 2.02 -0.39 9.67
C SER A 125 3.38 -0.85 9.13
N ARG A 126 3.82 -2.07 9.52
CA ARG A 126 4.94 -2.71 8.81
C ARG A 126 4.62 -2.86 7.32
N PRO A 127 5.60 -2.76 6.41
CA PRO A 127 5.37 -3.02 4.99
C PRO A 127 4.72 -4.39 4.78
N TYR A 128 3.59 -4.43 4.06
CA TYR A 128 2.88 -5.66 3.72
C TYR A 128 3.08 -6.08 2.26
N LEU A 129 3.70 -5.23 1.44
CA LEU A 129 3.95 -5.49 0.03
C LEU A 129 5.28 -4.85 -0.40
N THR A 130 6.08 -5.58 -1.16
CA THR A 130 7.27 -5.07 -1.85
C THR A 130 7.09 -5.25 -3.34
N GLN A 131 7.27 -4.18 -4.12
CA GLN A 131 7.09 -4.20 -5.57
C GLN A 131 8.44 -4.03 -6.26
N ASP A 132 8.85 -5.05 -7.01
CA ASP A 132 10.05 -5.03 -7.83
C ASP A 132 9.74 -4.51 -9.23
N TYR A 133 10.30 -3.37 -9.57
CA TYR A 133 10.24 -2.84 -10.94
C TYR A 133 11.37 -3.43 -11.78
N ARG A 134 10.98 -4.09 -12.87
CA ARG A 134 11.92 -4.70 -13.82
C ARG A 134 11.77 -4.07 -15.19
N LEU A 135 12.90 -3.92 -15.86
CA LEU A 135 12.90 -3.56 -17.27
C LEU A 135 12.55 -4.78 -18.10
N ILE A 136 11.68 -4.59 -19.07
CA ILE A 136 11.21 -5.62 -19.99
C ILE A 136 11.58 -5.16 -21.40
N SER A 137 12.15 -6.08 -22.19
CA SER A 137 12.53 -5.85 -23.58
C SER A 137 11.98 -6.98 -24.47
N ARG A 138 12.14 -6.84 -25.79
CA ARG A 138 11.90 -7.97 -26.69
C ARG A 138 12.91 -9.09 -26.44
N ALA A 139 12.49 -10.31 -26.71
CA ALA A 139 13.37 -11.47 -26.62
C ALA A 139 14.62 -11.27 -27.49
N GLY A 140 15.79 -11.48 -26.89
CA GLY A 140 17.10 -11.30 -27.54
C GLY A 140 17.64 -9.88 -27.54
N GLU A 141 16.88 -8.89 -27.04
CA GLU A 141 17.33 -7.50 -26.98
C GLU A 141 17.98 -7.18 -25.63
N GLU A 142 19.25 -6.78 -25.69
CA GLU A 142 19.95 -6.23 -24.54
C GLU A 142 19.53 -4.77 -24.30
N ILE A 143 19.23 -4.47 -23.05
CA ILE A 143 18.82 -3.13 -22.57
C ILE A 143 19.78 -2.55 -21.55
N LEU A 144 20.53 -3.42 -20.86
CA LEU A 144 21.52 -3.04 -19.88
C LEU A 144 22.90 -3.45 -20.37
N SER A 145 23.89 -2.58 -20.17
CA SER A 145 25.30 -2.89 -20.38
C SER A 145 25.71 -4.07 -19.51
N ARG A 146 26.62 -4.91 -20.02
CA ARG A 146 27.22 -6.02 -19.28
C ARG A 146 28.30 -5.59 -18.28
N ASP A 147 28.60 -4.29 -18.21
CA ASP A 147 29.52 -3.73 -17.22
C ASP A 147 28.99 -3.84 -15.77
N ASN A 148 29.89 -3.62 -14.81
CA ASN A 148 29.60 -3.76 -13.37
C ASN A 148 28.47 -2.83 -12.87
N ASN A 149 28.11 -1.78 -13.62
CA ASN A 149 27.09 -0.83 -13.20
C ASN A 149 25.72 -1.06 -13.85
N ARG A 150 25.61 -2.02 -14.79
CA ARG A 150 24.35 -2.36 -15.49
C ARG A 150 23.61 -1.10 -15.95
N GLN A 151 24.33 -0.18 -16.58
CA GLN A 151 23.75 1.07 -17.11
C GLN A 151 22.82 0.78 -18.29
N LEU A 152 21.85 1.66 -18.54
CA LEU A 152 21.06 1.58 -19.77
C LEU A 152 21.97 1.75 -20.98
N ILE A 153 21.79 0.89 -21.98
CA ILE A 153 22.50 1.03 -23.25
C ILE A 153 22.07 2.35 -23.90
N LYS A 154 23.04 3.07 -24.48
CA LYS A 154 22.82 4.35 -25.15
C LYS A 154 21.69 4.25 -26.18
N ASP A 155 20.87 5.29 -26.24
CA ASP A 155 19.74 5.44 -27.18
C ASP A 155 18.57 4.46 -26.96
N LYS A 156 18.56 3.69 -25.85
CA LYS A 156 17.39 2.92 -25.44
C LYS A 156 16.35 3.83 -24.82
N LYS A 157 15.15 3.79 -25.39
CA LYS A 157 13.96 4.41 -24.81
C LYS A 157 13.31 3.48 -23.81
N VAL A 158 12.85 4.03 -22.70
CA VAL A 158 12.13 3.31 -21.66
C VAL A 158 10.72 3.86 -21.53
N GLY A 159 9.76 2.96 -21.62
CA GLY A 159 8.35 3.20 -21.36
C GLY A 159 7.95 2.82 -19.95
N ALA A 160 6.96 3.50 -19.37
CA ALA A 160 6.29 3.06 -18.14
C ALA A 160 4.77 3.18 -18.27
N VAL A 161 4.06 2.20 -17.71
CA VAL A 161 2.60 2.31 -17.53
C VAL A 161 2.37 3.13 -16.28
N ILE A 162 1.92 4.37 -16.46
CA ILE A 162 1.66 5.30 -15.35
C ILE A 162 0.23 5.78 -15.51
N GLY A 163 -0.69 5.14 -14.78
CA GLY A 163 -2.07 5.61 -14.71
C GLY A 163 -2.15 7.02 -14.12
N THR A 164 -3.17 7.79 -14.49
CA THR A 164 -3.41 9.17 -14.02
C THR A 164 -3.39 9.29 -12.49
N PHE A 165 -3.76 8.23 -11.78
CA PHE A 165 -3.85 8.20 -10.32
C PHE A 165 -2.84 7.26 -9.63
N ASP A 166 -1.91 6.64 -10.37
CA ASP A 166 -0.94 5.68 -9.80
C ASP A 166 0.29 6.38 -9.21
N ALA A 167 0.23 6.75 -7.94
CA ALA A 167 1.35 7.35 -7.22
C ALA A 167 2.56 6.40 -7.09
N VAL A 168 2.32 5.09 -7.08
CA VAL A 168 3.36 4.07 -6.87
C VAL A 168 4.21 3.91 -8.13
N ALA A 169 3.58 3.80 -9.30
CA ALA A 169 4.29 3.85 -10.58
C ALA A 169 5.01 5.19 -10.81
N SER A 170 4.42 6.30 -10.33
CA SER A 170 5.06 7.62 -10.42
C SER A 170 6.33 7.70 -9.56
N GLU A 171 6.33 7.10 -8.37
CA GLU A 171 7.52 7.02 -7.52
C GLU A 171 8.59 6.11 -8.13
N ALA A 172 8.18 4.98 -8.71
CA ALA A 172 9.08 4.09 -9.45
C ALA A 172 9.78 4.80 -10.63
N ALA A 173 9.07 5.69 -11.34
CA ALA A 173 9.66 6.50 -12.40
C ALA A 173 10.73 7.49 -11.87
N LYS A 174 10.53 8.07 -10.68
CA LYS A 174 11.55 8.90 -10.02
C LYS A 174 12.77 8.07 -9.63
N MET A 175 12.55 6.88 -9.05
CA MET A 175 13.62 5.95 -8.70
C MET A 175 14.41 5.51 -9.94
N PHE A 176 13.73 5.24 -11.05
CA PHE A 176 14.35 4.93 -12.33
C PHE A 176 15.28 6.07 -12.79
N ARG A 177 14.79 7.32 -12.77
CA ARG A 177 15.61 8.49 -13.10
C ARG A 177 16.83 8.62 -12.20
N SER A 178 16.68 8.42 -10.89
CA SER A 178 17.80 8.45 -9.96
C SER A 178 18.82 7.34 -10.20
N ARG A 179 18.38 6.18 -10.68
CA ARG A 179 19.24 5.02 -10.92
C ARG A 179 20.03 5.13 -12.21
N PHE A 180 19.38 5.55 -13.29
CA PHE A 180 19.95 5.51 -14.64
C PHE A 180 20.31 6.89 -15.20
N GLY A 181 20.02 7.96 -14.47
CA GLY A 181 20.35 9.33 -14.91
C GLY A 181 19.48 9.87 -16.05
N GLN A 182 18.47 9.13 -16.50
CA GLN A 182 17.54 9.54 -17.55
C GLN A 182 16.07 9.37 -17.11
N PRO A 183 15.15 10.26 -17.54
CA PRO A 183 13.73 10.07 -17.27
C PRO A 183 13.15 8.89 -18.06
N ILE A 184 11.90 8.52 -17.74
CA ILE A 184 11.08 7.70 -18.63
C ILE A 184 10.78 8.51 -19.90
N ASP A 185 10.93 7.87 -21.06
CA ASP A 185 10.73 8.52 -22.37
C ASP A 185 9.25 8.60 -22.75
N ASN A 186 8.49 7.54 -22.46
CA ASN A 186 7.08 7.42 -22.82
C ASN A 186 6.24 6.92 -21.64
N GLU A 187 5.14 7.62 -21.36
CA GLU A 187 4.13 7.16 -20.41
C GLU A 187 2.96 6.53 -21.17
N TYR A 188 2.52 5.36 -20.71
CA TYR A 188 1.39 4.63 -21.28
C TYR A 188 0.25 4.57 -20.26
N PHE A 189 -0.98 4.70 -20.76
CA PHE A 189 -2.18 4.64 -19.92
C PHE A 189 -2.51 3.20 -19.48
N ASP A 190 -2.20 2.22 -20.31
CA ASP A 190 -2.45 0.81 -20.04
C ASP A 190 -1.31 -0.10 -20.51
N LEU A 191 -1.32 -1.34 -19.99
CA LEU A 191 -0.32 -2.35 -20.30
C LEU A 191 -0.36 -2.76 -21.78
N LYS A 192 -1.55 -2.78 -22.40
CA LYS A 192 -1.70 -3.17 -23.81
C LYS A 192 -0.91 -2.23 -24.73
N SER A 193 -1.10 -0.92 -24.57
CA SER A 193 -0.42 0.12 -25.35
C SER A 193 1.09 0.09 -25.13
N ALA A 194 1.54 -0.15 -23.89
CA ALA A 194 2.97 -0.30 -23.59
C ALA A 194 3.57 -1.54 -24.27
N LEU A 195 2.87 -2.68 -24.25
CA LEU A 195 3.33 -3.91 -24.89
C LEU A 195 3.35 -3.78 -26.42
N GLU A 196 2.37 -3.11 -27.02
CA GLU A 196 2.34 -2.81 -28.47
C GLU A 196 3.51 -1.90 -28.89
N ALA A 197 3.90 -0.94 -28.04
CA ALA A 197 5.08 -0.10 -28.27
C ALA A 197 6.38 -0.92 -28.23
N ILE A 198 6.53 -1.82 -27.24
CA ILE A 198 7.68 -2.73 -27.16
C ILE A 198 7.75 -3.63 -28.41
N GLN A 199 6.62 -4.18 -28.85
CA GLN A 199 6.58 -5.03 -30.05
C GLN A 199 6.93 -4.26 -31.32
N SER A 200 6.48 -3.01 -31.44
CA SER A 200 6.75 -2.15 -32.61
C SER A 200 8.08 -1.37 -32.55
N GLY A 201 8.79 -1.42 -31.42
CA GLY A 201 10.09 -0.77 -31.23
C GLY A 201 10.05 0.74 -31.11
N ARG A 202 9.00 1.24 -30.45
CA ARG A 202 8.82 2.66 -30.14
C ARG A 202 9.24 2.98 -28.72
#